data_AF-A0AAW0DN95-F1
#
_entry.id   AF-A0AAW0DN95-F1
#
_cell.length_a   1.000
_cell.length_b   1.000
_cell.length_c   1.000
_cell.angle_alpha   90.00
_cell.angle_beta   90.00
_cell.angle_gamma   90.00
#
_symmetry.space_group_name_H-M   'P 1'
#
loop_
_entity.id
_entity.type
_entity.pdbx_description
1 polymer ?
#
loop_
_entity_poly.entity_id
_entity_poly.type
_entity_poly.pdbx_seq_one_letter_code
_entity_poly.pdbx_strand_id
1 'polypeptide(L)'
;MGQYWKLGNLDKKQTCGRLGKFGEWFWGFDTKIVAHLQRMVIPPPDPCADGKYAERPWVNTGKVTLRDLPIELHKIIFKLLKDYTDAFCLATTSVYFWNVGKEYLVAFLTRQEDKSCWAGDRLLFYGDYADNLPSYIENAPKAEERITFKELMKKSYEWPRISGEPPIVEDFAGQEAMFKAWAVPFETLYDHRRKRIQGTGKWVLRNLVKKEYTYDDEGKIGDFAHRLAIRTLWSSYVDHVKYDPGIFAHGKWAGHRFDIVPEEQVKYVIGQDGNVVEEEGWKDVTGAMRKELDIMARSDTW
;
A
#
# COMPACT_ATOMS: atom_id res chain seq x y z
N MET A 1 25.85 -19.75 -9.92
CA MET A 1 25.75 -18.27 -10.13
C MET A 1 24.43 -17.89 -9.51
N GLY A 2 24.39 -16.97 -8.54
CA GLY A 2 23.15 -16.76 -7.77
C GLY A 2 21.99 -16.19 -8.58
N GLN A 3 20.78 -16.66 -8.28
CA GLN A 3 19.51 -16.23 -8.87
C GLN A 3 19.17 -14.79 -8.48
N TYR A 4 18.74 -13.99 -9.45
CA TYR A 4 18.25 -12.63 -9.21
C TYR A 4 16.73 -12.60 -9.11
N TRP A 5 16.24 -11.78 -8.18
CA TRP A 5 14.82 -11.65 -7.92
C TRP A 5 14.28 -10.27 -8.33
N LYS A 6 13.00 -10.27 -8.67
CA LYS A 6 12.19 -9.08 -8.94
C LYS A 6 10.83 -9.23 -8.29
N LEU A 7 10.20 -8.12 -7.96
CA LEU A 7 8.80 -8.04 -7.60
C LEU A 7 8.02 -7.47 -8.80
N GLY A 8 6.94 -8.15 -9.19
CA GLY A 8 6.03 -7.74 -10.25
C GLY A 8 4.64 -7.45 -9.72
N ASN A 9 4.05 -6.35 -10.20
CA ASN A 9 2.62 -6.11 -10.19
C ASN A 9 2.05 -6.57 -11.53
N LEU A 10 1.26 -7.63 -11.46
CA LEU A 10 0.72 -8.32 -12.62
C LEU A 10 -0.37 -7.48 -13.29
N ASP A 11 -1.29 -6.89 -12.51
CA ASP A 11 -2.41 -6.11 -13.06
C ASP A 11 -1.94 -4.87 -13.82
N LYS A 12 -0.93 -4.18 -13.29
CA LYS A 12 -0.36 -2.98 -13.92
C LYS A 12 0.75 -3.28 -14.92
N LYS A 13 1.18 -4.55 -15.03
CA LYS A 13 2.34 -4.99 -15.83
C LYS A 13 3.59 -4.15 -15.50
N GLN A 14 3.81 -3.93 -14.21
CA GLN A 14 4.93 -3.17 -13.66
C GLN A 14 5.84 -4.11 -12.88
N THR A 15 7.13 -3.82 -12.84
CA THR A 15 8.08 -4.51 -11.98
C THR A 15 8.88 -3.49 -11.21
N CYS A 16 9.37 -3.85 -10.03
CA CYS A 16 10.48 -3.12 -9.47
C CYS A 16 11.77 -3.44 -10.24
N GLY A 17 12.82 -2.66 -9.99
CA GLY A 17 14.17 -2.94 -10.48
C GLY A 17 14.70 -4.30 -9.98
N ARG A 18 15.97 -4.59 -10.29
CA ARG A 18 16.62 -5.80 -9.77
C ARG A 18 16.75 -5.70 -8.25
N LEU A 19 16.09 -6.60 -7.51
CA LEU A 19 16.23 -6.65 -6.06
C LEU A 19 17.62 -7.14 -5.66
N GLY A 20 18.22 -8.01 -6.47
CA GLY A 20 19.50 -8.66 -6.18
C GLY A 20 19.31 -10.16 -5.97
N LYS A 21 20.26 -10.82 -5.32
CA LYS A 21 20.12 -12.22 -4.91
C LYS A 21 19.37 -12.34 -3.59
N PHE A 22 18.69 -13.46 -3.37
CA PHE A 22 17.79 -13.65 -2.22
C PHE A 22 18.42 -13.24 -0.87
N GLY A 23 19.57 -13.81 -0.51
CA GLY A 23 20.27 -13.48 0.74
C GLY A 23 20.90 -12.08 0.79
N GLU A 24 20.96 -11.34 -0.32
CA GLU A 24 21.43 -9.95 -0.33
C GLU A 24 20.25 -8.99 -0.11
N TRP A 25 19.15 -9.20 -0.85
CA TRP A 25 18.03 -8.27 -0.85
C TRP A 25 17.02 -8.54 0.26
N PHE A 26 16.80 -9.79 0.67
CA PHE A 26 15.81 -10.12 1.69
C PHE A 26 16.13 -9.43 3.02
N TRP A 27 17.41 -9.39 3.41
CA TRP A 27 17.86 -8.76 4.66
C TRP A 27 18.06 -7.25 4.58
N GLY A 28 18.31 -6.74 3.37
CA GLY A 28 18.43 -5.32 3.06
C GLY A 28 17.15 -4.74 2.45
N PHE A 29 16.02 -5.44 2.54
CA PHE A 29 14.87 -5.18 1.68
C PHE A 29 14.28 -3.80 1.97
N ASP A 30 14.16 -3.01 0.90
CA ASP A 30 13.54 -1.69 0.96
C ASP A 30 12.04 -1.84 1.18
N THR A 31 11.53 -1.26 2.27
CA THR A 31 10.12 -1.34 2.68
C THR A 31 9.20 -0.49 1.81
N LYS A 32 9.68 0.11 0.70
CA LYS A 32 8.86 0.84 -0.29
C LYS A 32 7.58 0.14 -0.69
N ILE A 33 7.61 -1.19 -0.82
CA ILE A 33 6.41 -1.95 -1.17
C ILE A 33 5.28 -1.76 -0.14
N VAL A 34 5.61 -1.58 1.14
CA VAL A 34 4.62 -1.31 2.20
C VAL A 34 3.82 -0.05 1.85
N ALA A 35 4.49 1.03 1.48
CA ALA A 35 3.86 2.29 1.12
C ALA A 35 2.99 2.17 -0.15
N HIS A 36 3.37 1.32 -1.10
CA HIS A 36 2.54 1.04 -2.28
C HIS A 36 1.27 0.23 -1.95
N LEU A 37 1.26 -0.54 -0.87
CA LEU A 37 0.11 -1.37 -0.48
C LEU A 37 -0.80 -0.70 0.54
N GLN A 38 -0.34 0.38 1.16
CA GLN A 38 -1.13 1.11 2.14
C GLN A 38 -2.29 1.86 1.50
N ARG A 39 -3.48 1.63 2.07
CA ARG A 39 -4.69 2.38 1.80
C ARG A 39 -5.63 2.37 3.00
N MET A 40 -6.59 3.28 3.03
CA MET A 40 -7.78 3.15 3.84
C MET A 40 -8.93 2.61 2.99
N VAL A 41 -9.69 1.66 3.51
CA VAL A 41 -10.93 1.21 2.89
C VAL A 41 -12.06 2.19 3.23
N ILE A 42 -12.09 2.62 4.48
CA ILE A 42 -13.03 3.62 5.00
C ILE A 42 -12.21 4.85 5.40
N PRO A 43 -12.50 6.04 4.84
CA PRO A 43 -11.83 7.27 5.24
C PRO A 43 -12.18 7.63 6.69
N PRO A 44 -11.36 8.47 7.36
CA PRO A 44 -11.69 8.93 8.70
C PRO A 44 -13.03 9.69 8.71
N PRO A 45 -13.72 9.77 9.87
CA PRO A 45 -14.97 10.52 9.98
C PRO A 45 -14.82 11.97 9.51
N ASP A 46 -15.82 12.48 8.79
CA ASP A 46 -15.84 13.88 8.34
C ASP A 46 -15.98 14.78 9.57
N PRO A 47 -14.95 15.58 9.90
CA PRO A 47 -14.91 16.38 11.12
C PRO A 47 -15.91 17.56 11.04
N CYS A 48 -16.44 17.89 9.86
CA CYS A 48 -17.43 18.95 9.65
C CYS A 48 -18.88 18.42 9.51
N ALA A 49 -19.13 17.11 9.61
CA ALA A 49 -20.45 16.51 9.34
C ALA A 49 -21.57 17.03 10.26
N ASP A 50 -21.28 17.31 11.52
CA ASP A 50 -22.28 17.67 12.53
C ASP A 50 -22.77 19.13 12.42
N GLY A 51 -22.28 19.91 11.46
CA GLY A 51 -22.65 21.33 11.31
C GLY A 51 -22.25 22.24 12.48
N LYS A 52 -21.57 21.69 13.51
CA LYS A 52 -21.04 22.42 14.69
C LYS A 52 -20.09 23.55 14.30
N TYR A 53 -19.51 23.47 13.11
CA TYR A 53 -18.66 24.47 12.53
C TYR A 53 -19.44 25.20 11.45
N ALA A 54 -20.34 26.08 11.89
CA ALA A 54 -20.90 27.08 11.00
C ALA A 54 -19.75 27.94 10.49
N GLU A 55 -19.73 28.20 9.19
CA GLU A 55 -18.79 29.17 8.66
C GLU A 55 -18.92 30.48 9.41
N ARG A 56 -17.79 31.04 9.84
CA ARG A 56 -17.80 32.40 10.36
C ARG A 56 -18.36 33.30 9.25
N PRO A 57 -19.32 34.19 9.58
CA PRO A 57 -19.83 35.15 8.63
C PRO A 57 -18.66 35.87 7.95
N TRP A 58 -18.62 35.79 6.63
CA TRP A 58 -17.52 36.36 5.88
C TRP A 58 -17.47 37.87 6.08
N VAL A 59 -16.31 38.38 6.49
CA VAL A 59 -16.09 39.83 6.59
C VAL A 59 -15.71 40.30 5.19
N ASN A 60 -16.61 41.06 4.56
CA ASN A 60 -16.32 41.68 3.28
C ASN A 60 -15.21 42.71 3.44
N THR A 61 -14.00 42.36 3.02
CA THR A 61 -12.84 43.26 3.03
C THR A 61 -12.74 44.10 1.76
N GLY A 62 -13.64 43.91 0.79
CA GLY A 62 -13.59 44.53 -0.54
C GLY A 62 -12.49 43.98 -1.45
N LYS A 63 -11.76 42.94 -1.01
CA LYS A 63 -10.70 42.28 -1.79
C LYS A 63 -11.21 41.01 -2.42
N VAL A 64 -10.85 40.79 -3.69
CA VAL A 64 -11.04 39.49 -4.35
C VAL A 64 -10.12 38.46 -3.70
N THR A 65 -10.68 37.32 -3.35
CA THR A 65 -10.05 36.20 -2.68
C THR A 65 -10.17 34.94 -3.55
N LEU A 66 -9.42 33.89 -3.18
CA LEU A 66 -9.54 32.59 -3.85
C LEU A 66 -10.98 32.05 -3.82
N ARG A 67 -11.75 32.39 -2.77
CA ARG A 67 -13.14 31.95 -2.59
C ARG A 67 -14.11 32.56 -3.60
N ASP A 68 -13.76 33.69 -4.21
CA ASP A 68 -14.59 34.38 -5.21
C ASP A 68 -14.54 33.70 -6.60
N LEU A 69 -13.66 32.70 -6.78
CA LEU A 69 -13.67 31.87 -7.99
C LEU A 69 -14.88 30.93 -8.02
N PRO A 70 -15.39 30.56 -9.22
CA PRO A 70 -16.38 29.49 -9.35
C PRO A 70 -15.90 28.16 -8.75
N ILE A 71 -16.83 27.38 -8.20
CA ILE A 71 -16.54 26.09 -7.54
C ILE A 71 -15.84 25.11 -8.48
N GLU A 72 -16.11 25.18 -9.78
CA GLU A 72 -15.47 24.38 -10.81
C GLU A 72 -13.96 24.63 -10.86
N LEU A 73 -13.52 25.88 -10.63
CA LEU A 73 -12.09 26.21 -10.57
C LEU A 73 -11.45 25.66 -9.30
N HIS A 74 -12.16 25.66 -8.16
CA HIS A 74 -11.66 25.02 -6.94
C HIS A 74 -11.48 23.51 -7.12
N LYS A 75 -12.45 22.84 -7.75
CA LYS A 75 -12.35 21.42 -8.11
C LYS A 75 -11.16 21.14 -9.02
N ILE A 76 -10.90 22.00 -10.00
CA ILE A 76 -9.72 21.90 -10.86
C ILE A 76 -8.43 22.08 -10.05
N ILE A 77 -8.38 23.05 -9.12
CA ILE A 77 -7.23 23.26 -8.23
C ILE A 77 -6.94 21.97 -7.45
N PHE A 78 -7.92 21.42 -6.73
CA PHE A 78 -7.74 20.17 -5.98
C PHE A 78 -7.30 19.01 -6.86
N LYS A 79 -7.85 18.87 -8.07
CA LYS A 79 -7.43 17.86 -9.03
C LYS A 79 -5.98 18.01 -9.50
N LEU A 80 -5.45 19.23 -9.50
CA LEU A 80 -4.07 19.52 -9.90
C LEU A 80 -3.07 19.36 -8.76
N LEU A 81 -3.53 19.40 -7.49
CA LEU A 81 -2.72 19.05 -6.33
C LEU A 81 -2.48 17.54 -6.35
N LYS A 82 -1.27 17.14 -6.72
CA LYS A 82 -0.87 15.71 -6.82
C LYS A 82 -0.41 15.13 -5.48
N ASP A 83 -0.22 16.00 -4.50
CA ASP A 83 0.26 15.68 -3.17
C ASP A 83 -0.89 15.78 -2.16
N TYR A 84 -0.95 14.80 -1.26
CA TYR A 84 -1.99 14.75 -0.22
C TYR A 84 -1.86 15.93 0.75
N THR A 85 -0.64 16.28 1.14
CA THR A 85 -0.34 17.36 2.09
C THR A 85 -0.82 18.69 1.54
N ASP A 86 -0.49 19.00 0.29
CA ASP A 86 -0.93 20.25 -0.35
C ASP A 86 -2.46 20.35 -0.40
N ALA A 87 -3.13 19.25 -0.80
CA ALA A 87 -4.59 19.18 -0.83
C ALA A 87 -5.19 19.34 0.58
N PHE A 88 -4.61 18.68 1.57
CA PHE A 88 -5.08 18.72 2.95
C PHE A 88 -4.88 20.10 3.60
N CYS A 89 -3.72 20.72 3.38
CA CYS A 89 -3.42 22.09 3.80
C CYS A 89 -4.43 23.08 3.21
N LEU A 90 -4.75 22.97 1.91
CA LEU A 90 -5.78 23.82 1.29
C LEU A 90 -7.17 23.55 1.87
N ALA A 91 -7.55 22.27 2.02
CA ALA A 91 -8.86 21.87 2.53
C ALA A 91 -9.10 22.37 3.97
N THR A 92 -8.06 22.36 4.81
CA THR A 92 -8.17 22.77 6.21
C THR A 92 -8.17 24.29 6.43
N THR A 93 -7.99 25.10 5.38
CA THR A 93 -8.07 26.57 5.50
C THR A 93 -9.47 27.09 5.84
N SER A 94 -10.54 26.35 5.48
CA SER A 94 -11.92 26.74 5.77
C SER A 94 -12.89 25.56 5.60
N VAL A 95 -14.07 25.64 6.23
CA VAL A 95 -15.16 24.66 6.05
C VAL A 95 -15.61 24.57 4.57
N TYR A 96 -15.58 25.69 3.83
CA TYR A 96 -15.84 25.71 2.40
C TYR A 96 -14.86 24.80 1.64
N PHE A 97 -13.55 25.07 1.79
CA PHE A 97 -12.52 24.30 1.08
C PHE A 97 -12.44 22.85 1.56
N TRP A 98 -12.79 22.57 2.82
CA TRP A 98 -12.96 21.22 3.30
C TRP A 98 -14.04 20.47 2.52
N ASN A 99 -15.24 21.07 2.39
CA ASN A 99 -16.35 20.45 1.68
C ASN A 99 -16.07 20.24 0.19
N VAL A 100 -15.31 21.14 -0.44
CA VAL A 100 -14.86 20.97 -1.83
C VAL A 100 -13.76 19.92 -1.94
N GLY A 101 -12.77 19.95 -1.04
CA GLY A 101 -11.54 19.16 -1.13
C GLY A 101 -11.67 17.72 -0.61
N LYS A 102 -12.61 17.44 0.28
CA LYS A 102 -12.70 16.14 0.96
C LYS A 102 -12.87 14.95 0.02
N GLU A 103 -13.58 15.10 -1.10
CA GLU A 103 -13.71 14.02 -2.08
C GLU A 103 -12.34 13.63 -2.68
N TYR A 104 -11.47 14.61 -2.90
CA TYR A 104 -10.10 14.39 -3.38
C TYR A 104 -9.23 13.77 -2.29
N LEU A 105 -9.34 14.23 -1.04
CA LEU A 105 -8.64 13.62 0.09
C LEU A 105 -9.05 12.15 0.24
N VAL A 106 -10.34 11.83 0.19
CA VAL A 106 -10.83 10.44 0.22
C VAL A 106 -10.23 9.63 -0.94
N ALA A 107 -10.18 10.18 -2.15
CA ALA A 107 -9.56 9.49 -3.29
C ALA A 107 -8.06 9.21 -3.07
N PHE A 108 -7.32 10.12 -2.43
CA PHE A 108 -5.94 9.88 -2.01
C PHE A 108 -5.82 8.78 -0.96
N LEU A 109 -6.64 8.84 0.10
CA LEU A 109 -6.59 7.87 1.20
C LEU A 109 -6.97 6.46 0.77
N THR A 110 -7.99 6.36 -0.07
CA THR A 110 -8.47 5.08 -0.61
C THR A 110 -7.64 4.58 -1.78
N ARG A 111 -6.75 5.43 -2.31
CA ARG A 111 -5.87 5.16 -3.45
C ARG A 111 -6.62 4.73 -4.71
N GLN A 112 -7.91 5.07 -4.85
CA GLN A 112 -8.77 4.61 -5.95
C GLN A 112 -8.25 5.00 -7.34
N GLU A 113 -7.59 6.16 -7.45
CA GLU A 113 -7.08 6.69 -8.73
C GLU A 113 -5.54 6.69 -8.83
N ASP A 114 -4.85 6.19 -7.79
CA ASP A 114 -3.39 6.24 -7.73
C ASP A 114 -2.76 5.12 -8.57
N LYS A 115 -2.22 5.51 -9.73
CA LYS A 115 -1.50 4.59 -10.62
C LYS A 115 -0.24 4.01 -9.97
N SER A 116 0.34 4.69 -8.99
CA SER A 116 1.52 4.21 -8.24
C SER A 116 1.15 3.25 -7.09
N CYS A 117 -0.08 3.28 -6.59
CA CYS A 117 -0.55 2.37 -5.54
C CYS A 117 -0.73 0.95 -6.07
N TRP A 118 -0.29 -0.07 -5.35
CA TRP A 118 -0.47 -1.48 -5.73
C TRP A 118 -1.46 -2.21 -4.82
N ALA A 119 -2.15 -1.48 -3.94
CA ALA A 119 -3.16 -2.04 -3.04
C ALA A 119 -4.33 -2.65 -3.84
N GLY A 120 -4.61 -3.92 -3.59
CA GLY A 120 -5.61 -4.71 -4.30
C GLY A 120 -5.08 -5.41 -5.56
N ASP A 121 -3.85 -5.12 -6.00
CA ASP A 121 -3.28 -5.70 -7.21
C ASP A 121 -2.64 -7.07 -6.95
N ARG A 122 -2.53 -7.87 -8.03
CA ARG A 122 -1.84 -9.16 -8.02
C ARG A 122 -0.32 -9.00 -7.99
N LEU A 123 0.34 -9.54 -6.95
CA LEU A 123 1.78 -9.38 -6.73
C LEU A 123 2.54 -10.71 -6.76
N LEU A 124 3.74 -10.69 -7.34
CA LEU A 124 4.59 -11.87 -7.49
C LEU A 124 6.06 -11.51 -7.31
N PHE A 125 6.75 -12.15 -6.37
CA PHE A 125 8.21 -12.15 -6.39
C PHE A 125 8.67 -13.29 -7.27
N TYR A 126 9.42 -13.01 -8.32
CA TYR A 126 9.89 -14.05 -9.23
C TYR A 126 11.38 -13.94 -9.46
N GLY A 127 12.00 -15.10 -9.62
CA GLY A 127 13.40 -15.20 -9.97
C GLY A 127 13.63 -15.21 -11.48
N ASP A 128 14.85 -14.88 -11.90
CA ASP A 128 15.27 -14.93 -13.29
C ASP A 128 15.42 -16.36 -13.87
N TYR A 129 15.40 -17.38 -13.00
CA TYR A 129 15.26 -18.80 -13.37
C TYR A 129 13.81 -19.30 -13.35
N ALA A 130 12.81 -18.44 -13.23
CA ALA A 130 11.42 -18.85 -13.41
C ALA A 130 11.15 -19.11 -14.90
N ASP A 131 10.77 -20.33 -15.25
CA ASP A 131 10.43 -20.73 -16.62
C ASP A 131 8.93 -20.55 -16.92
N ASN A 132 8.11 -20.44 -15.88
CA ASN A 132 6.66 -20.31 -15.94
C ASN A 132 6.12 -19.44 -14.81
N LEU A 133 4.85 -19.04 -14.92
CA LEU A 133 4.07 -18.44 -13.84
C LEU A 133 3.16 -19.50 -13.19
N PRO A 134 2.56 -19.21 -12.01
CA PRO A 134 1.52 -20.07 -11.45
C PRO A 134 0.42 -20.35 -12.47
N SER A 135 -0.01 -21.61 -12.58
CA SER A 135 -0.92 -22.05 -13.63
C SER A 135 -2.27 -21.32 -13.65
N TYR A 136 -2.78 -20.89 -12.49
CA TYR A 136 -4.00 -20.09 -12.38
C TYR A 136 -3.84 -18.64 -12.87
N ILE A 137 -2.61 -18.15 -13.03
CA ILE A 137 -2.32 -16.85 -13.62
C ILE A 137 -2.25 -16.99 -15.14
N GLU A 138 -1.52 -17.99 -15.64
CA GLU A 138 -1.39 -18.22 -17.10
C GLU A 138 -2.71 -18.64 -17.73
N ASN A 139 -3.48 -19.46 -17.01
CA ASN A 139 -4.76 -20.00 -17.46
C ASN A 139 -5.95 -19.30 -16.80
N ALA A 140 -5.79 -18.05 -16.38
CA ALA A 140 -6.87 -17.27 -15.79
C ALA A 140 -8.12 -17.32 -16.70
N PRO A 141 -9.34 -17.49 -16.15
CA PRO A 141 -10.54 -17.66 -16.96
C PRO A 141 -10.76 -16.50 -17.93
N LYS A 142 -10.51 -15.28 -17.45
CA LYS A 142 -10.63 -14.06 -18.24
C LYS A 142 -9.33 -13.73 -18.95
N ALA A 143 -9.40 -13.39 -20.23
CA ALA A 143 -8.23 -13.17 -21.08
C ALA A 143 -7.38 -11.97 -20.61
N GLU A 144 -8.04 -10.92 -20.09
CA GLU A 144 -7.42 -9.74 -19.50
C GLU A 144 -6.66 -10.02 -18.20
N GLU A 145 -7.00 -11.10 -17.50
CA GLU A 145 -6.29 -11.54 -16.30
C GLU A 145 -5.06 -12.40 -16.65
N ARG A 146 -4.96 -12.92 -17.88
CA ARG A 146 -3.82 -13.73 -18.33
C ARG A 146 -2.61 -12.84 -18.58
N ILE A 147 -1.48 -13.24 -18.01
CA ILE A 147 -0.19 -12.61 -18.22
C ILE A 147 0.81 -13.72 -18.50
N THR A 148 1.61 -13.54 -19.54
CA THR A 148 2.71 -14.45 -19.84
C THR A 148 3.98 -14.00 -19.13
N PHE A 149 4.85 -14.94 -18.76
CA PHE A 149 6.16 -14.63 -18.18
C PHE A 149 6.98 -13.68 -19.07
N LYS A 150 6.92 -13.89 -20.39
CA LYS A 150 7.60 -13.04 -21.39
C LYS A 150 7.10 -11.60 -21.37
N GLU A 151 5.80 -11.36 -21.14
CA GLU A 151 5.27 -10.00 -21.00
C GLU A 151 5.74 -9.32 -19.72
N LEU A 152 5.77 -10.05 -18.61
CA LEU A 152 6.27 -9.56 -17.33
C LEU A 152 7.75 -9.15 -17.42
N MET A 153 8.55 -9.94 -18.13
CA MET A 153 9.99 -9.71 -18.30
C MET A 153 10.35 -8.54 -19.23
N LYS A 154 9.46 -8.18 -20.17
CA LYS A 154 9.72 -7.13 -21.17
C LYS A 154 9.63 -5.71 -20.61
N LYS A 155 8.96 -5.51 -19.47
CA LYS A 155 8.65 -4.19 -18.92
C LYS A 155 9.29 -3.98 -17.55
N SER A 156 10.59 -3.73 -17.54
CA SER A 156 11.28 -3.26 -16.34
C SER A 156 11.04 -1.76 -16.19
N TYR A 157 10.29 -1.36 -15.17
CA TYR A 157 10.18 0.04 -14.78
C TYR A 157 11.01 0.30 -13.53
N GLU A 158 11.42 1.55 -13.33
CA GLU A 158 11.84 1.99 -11.99
C GLU A 158 10.63 1.90 -11.06
N TRP A 159 10.87 1.74 -9.76
CA TRP A 159 9.80 1.80 -8.74
C TRP A 159 8.90 3.00 -9.06
N PRO A 160 7.56 2.81 -9.14
CA PRO A 160 6.67 3.95 -9.32
C PRO A 160 7.01 4.95 -8.22
N ARG A 161 7.37 6.19 -8.58
CA ARG A 161 7.53 7.21 -7.56
C ARG A 161 6.17 7.37 -6.91
N ILE A 162 6.08 7.08 -5.61
CA ILE A 162 4.91 7.44 -4.81
C ILE A 162 4.83 8.96 -4.91
N SER A 163 3.78 9.46 -5.55
CA SER A 163 3.52 10.90 -5.55
C SER A 163 3.11 11.29 -4.13
N GLY A 164 3.94 12.10 -3.50
CA GLY A 164 3.74 12.57 -2.13
C GLY A 164 4.42 11.68 -1.11
N GLU A 165 5.54 12.17 -0.59
CA GLU A 165 6.04 11.67 0.70
C GLU A 165 4.96 11.98 1.75
N PRO A 166 4.64 11.05 2.66
CA PRO A 166 3.73 11.36 3.76
C PRO A 166 4.31 12.56 4.53
N PRO A 167 3.46 13.56 4.90
CA PRO A 167 3.94 14.76 5.55
C PRO A 167 4.71 14.42 6.82
N ILE A 168 5.81 15.13 7.06
CA ILE A 168 6.52 15.05 8.32
C ILE A 168 5.60 15.64 9.40
N VAL A 169 5.34 14.86 10.45
CA VAL A 169 4.41 15.12 11.56
C VAL A 169 4.60 16.51 12.20
N GLU A 170 5.77 17.11 12.06
CA GLU A 170 6.15 18.37 12.67
C GLU A 170 5.50 19.61 12.00
N ASP A 171 5.00 19.50 10.77
CA ASP A 171 4.50 20.66 9.99
C ASP A 171 3.05 21.08 10.28
N PHE A 172 2.29 20.31 11.07
CA PHE A 172 0.87 20.63 11.37
C PHE A 172 0.63 21.33 12.72
N ALA A 173 1.67 21.95 13.29
CA ALA A 173 1.55 22.72 14.52
C ALA A 173 0.47 23.82 14.38
N GLY A 174 -0.68 23.63 15.04
CA GLY A 174 -1.80 24.58 15.06
C GLY A 174 -3.09 24.12 14.38
N GLN A 175 -3.12 22.94 13.75
CA GLN A 175 -4.39 22.38 13.26
C GLN A 175 -5.29 21.91 14.42
N GLU A 176 -6.60 22.12 14.28
CA GLU A 176 -7.58 21.65 15.28
C GLU A 176 -7.49 20.13 15.44
N ALA A 177 -7.55 19.65 16.69
CA ALA A 177 -7.38 18.23 17.03
C ALA A 177 -8.30 17.26 16.25
N MET A 178 -9.43 17.74 15.75
CA MET A 178 -10.38 17.00 14.92
C MET A 178 -9.82 16.56 13.56
N PHE A 179 -8.87 17.30 12.99
CA PHE A 179 -8.27 16.97 11.70
C PHE A 179 -7.11 15.98 11.83
N LYS A 180 -6.72 15.59 13.05
CA LYS A 180 -5.56 14.72 13.30
C LYS A 180 -5.62 13.39 12.54
N ALA A 181 -6.79 12.75 12.48
CA ALA A 181 -6.98 11.50 11.75
C ALA A 181 -6.80 11.64 10.23
N TRP A 182 -7.02 12.86 9.71
CA TRP A 182 -6.80 13.20 8.30
C TRP A 182 -5.38 13.73 8.05
N ALA A 183 -4.72 14.36 9.02
CA ALA A 183 -3.37 14.90 8.85
C ALA A 183 -2.31 13.81 8.71
N VAL A 184 -2.50 12.68 9.40
CA VAL A 184 -1.54 11.55 9.39
C VAL A 184 -2.28 10.25 9.04
N PRO A 185 -2.74 10.11 7.79
CA PRO A 185 -3.55 8.95 7.42
C PRO A 185 -2.70 7.69 7.21
N PHE A 186 -1.43 7.86 6.88
CA PHE A 186 -0.47 6.79 6.71
C PHE A 186 0.68 7.06 7.66
N GLU A 187 0.69 6.41 8.82
CA GLU A 187 1.71 6.56 9.88
C GLU A 187 3.08 5.96 9.49
N THR A 188 3.34 5.73 8.20
CA THR A 188 4.67 5.35 7.72
C THR A 188 5.58 6.56 7.69
N LEU A 189 6.14 6.86 8.86
CA LEU A 189 7.42 7.54 8.92
C LEU A 189 8.42 6.71 8.12
N TYR A 190 8.89 7.29 7.02
CA TYR A 190 10.05 6.81 6.28
C TYR A 190 11.31 7.05 7.14
N ASP A 191 11.39 6.43 8.32
CA ASP A 191 12.59 6.50 9.14
C ASP A 191 13.58 5.43 8.64
N HIS A 192 14.51 5.85 7.79
CA HIS A 192 15.64 5.03 7.33
C HIS A 192 16.45 4.42 8.49
N ARG A 193 16.28 4.92 9.73
CA ARG A 193 17.01 4.49 10.93
C ARG A 193 16.16 3.70 11.93
N ARG A 194 14.84 3.64 11.78
CA ARG A 194 13.95 2.81 12.63
C ARG A 194 12.95 2.05 11.77
N LYS A 195 13.20 0.75 11.62
CA LYS A 195 12.36 -0.23 10.90
C LYS A 195 11.02 -0.52 11.62
N ARG A 196 10.23 0.49 11.97
CA ARG A 196 8.89 0.29 12.56
C ARG A 196 7.92 1.37 12.11
N ILE A 197 6.70 0.95 11.81
CA ILE A 197 5.52 1.80 11.75
C ILE A 197 5.35 2.40 13.16
N GLN A 198 5.74 3.66 13.35
CA GLN A 198 5.50 4.38 14.60
C GLN A 198 4.16 5.09 14.48
N GLY A 199 3.18 4.57 15.22
CA GLY A 199 1.80 4.94 15.05
C GLY A 199 0.92 4.46 16.19
N THR A 200 -0.20 5.13 16.41
CA THR A 200 -1.15 4.83 17.50
C THR A 200 -2.08 3.65 17.17
N GLY A 201 -2.11 3.20 15.91
CA GLY A 201 -2.92 2.07 15.44
C GLY A 201 -2.08 0.91 14.88
N LYS A 202 -2.59 -0.32 15.00
CA LYS A 202 -1.99 -1.50 14.37
C LYS A 202 -2.43 -1.57 12.91
N TRP A 203 -1.48 -1.84 12.02
CA TRP A 203 -1.76 -2.12 10.61
C TRP A 203 -1.70 -3.63 10.37
N VAL A 204 -2.31 -4.08 9.28
CA VAL A 204 -2.27 -5.47 8.83
C VAL A 204 -1.99 -5.57 7.34
N LEU A 205 -1.23 -6.58 6.93
CA LEU A 205 -1.13 -7.01 5.54
C LEU A 205 -2.22 -8.06 5.28
N ARG A 206 -3.05 -7.85 4.26
CA ARG A 206 -4.13 -8.77 3.88
C ARG A 206 -3.85 -9.46 2.56
N ASN A 207 -4.15 -10.75 2.49
CA ASN A 207 -4.33 -11.50 1.26
C ASN A 207 -5.83 -11.55 0.94
N LEU A 208 -6.27 -10.75 -0.02
CA LEU A 208 -7.68 -10.60 -0.36
C LEU A 208 -8.28 -11.87 -1.01
N VAL A 209 -7.43 -12.73 -1.60
CA VAL A 209 -7.89 -13.96 -2.27
C VAL A 209 -8.18 -15.06 -1.25
N LYS A 210 -7.35 -15.19 -0.20
CA LYS A 210 -7.52 -16.23 0.83
C LYS A 210 -8.26 -15.76 2.08
N LYS A 211 -8.56 -14.46 2.19
CA LYS A 211 -9.06 -13.84 3.42
C LYS A 211 -8.14 -14.12 4.61
N GLU A 212 -6.84 -14.04 4.38
CA GLU A 212 -5.82 -14.20 5.42
C GLU A 212 -5.20 -12.84 5.72
N TYR A 213 -4.86 -12.57 6.98
CA TYR A 213 -4.16 -11.34 7.36
C TYR A 213 -3.04 -11.61 8.36
N THR A 214 -2.09 -10.68 8.44
CA THR A 214 -0.97 -10.75 9.38
C THR A 214 -0.65 -9.37 9.93
N TYR A 215 -0.23 -9.33 11.19
CA TYR A 215 0.34 -8.14 11.81
C TYR A 215 1.84 -8.02 11.50
N ASP A 216 2.34 -6.79 11.65
CA ASP A 216 3.74 -6.54 11.98
C ASP A 216 3.94 -6.90 13.46
N ASP A 217 5.00 -7.61 13.80
CA ASP A 217 5.27 -8.11 15.15
C ASP A 217 6.74 -7.90 15.51
N GLU A 218 7.05 -7.98 16.80
CA GLU A 218 8.28 -7.41 17.36
C GLU A 218 9.58 -8.18 17.07
N GLY A 219 9.55 -9.17 16.18
CA GLY A 219 10.74 -9.94 15.82
C GLY A 219 11.81 -9.09 15.13
N LYS A 220 13.08 -9.53 15.23
CA LYS A 220 14.21 -8.88 14.54
C LYS A 220 14.08 -8.86 13.00
N ILE A 221 13.21 -9.72 12.47
CA ILE A 221 12.90 -9.97 11.07
C ILE A 221 11.37 -10.07 10.98
N GLY A 222 10.76 -9.64 9.88
CA GLY A 222 9.37 -10.00 9.60
C GLY A 222 8.38 -8.84 9.53
N ASP A 223 8.81 -7.68 9.04
CA ASP A 223 7.86 -6.65 8.61
C ASP A 223 6.96 -7.17 7.46
N PHE A 224 6.00 -6.36 7.04
CA PHE A 224 5.10 -6.72 5.94
C PHE A 224 5.81 -7.05 4.63
N ALA A 225 6.96 -6.43 4.36
CA ALA A 225 7.70 -6.63 3.14
C ALA A 225 8.31 -8.05 3.10
N HIS A 226 8.91 -8.49 4.22
CA HIS A 226 9.42 -9.86 4.36
C HIS A 226 8.30 -10.91 4.34
N ARG A 227 7.19 -10.62 5.03
CA ARG A 227 5.98 -11.47 5.07
C ARG A 227 5.36 -11.65 3.69
N LEU A 228 5.27 -10.57 2.92
CA LEU A 228 4.81 -10.63 1.55
C LEU A 228 5.77 -11.47 0.71
N ALA A 229 7.07 -11.17 0.76
CA ALA A 229 8.09 -11.88 -0.01
C ALA A 229 8.00 -13.39 0.19
N ILE A 230 8.16 -13.91 1.41
CA ILE A 230 8.21 -15.35 1.70
C ILE A 230 7.02 -16.15 1.15
N ARG A 231 5.82 -15.56 1.08
CA ARG A 231 4.63 -16.24 0.58
C ARG A 231 4.33 -15.98 -0.89
N THR A 232 5.04 -15.07 -1.54
CA THR A 232 4.81 -14.70 -2.95
C THR A 232 5.97 -15.03 -3.88
N LEU A 233 7.05 -15.66 -3.37
CA LEU A 233 8.16 -16.16 -4.17
C LEU A 233 7.69 -17.18 -5.21
N TRP A 234 8.28 -17.10 -6.40
CA TRP A 234 8.04 -18.00 -7.50
C TRP A 234 9.30 -18.21 -8.33
N SER A 235 9.74 -19.46 -8.45
CA SER A 235 10.77 -19.85 -9.39
C SER A 235 10.75 -21.35 -9.67
N SER A 236 11.07 -21.73 -10.90
CA SER A 236 11.24 -23.13 -11.30
C SER A 236 12.53 -23.73 -10.73
N TYR A 237 13.51 -22.89 -10.40
CA TYR A 237 14.76 -23.27 -9.76
C TYR A 237 15.18 -22.24 -8.71
N VAL A 238 15.59 -22.71 -7.53
CA VAL A 238 16.12 -21.84 -6.47
C VAL A 238 17.59 -22.22 -6.23
N ASP A 239 18.51 -21.48 -6.86
CA ASP A 239 19.94 -21.79 -6.81
C ASP A 239 20.59 -21.30 -5.52
N HIS A 240 21.47 -22.11 -4.91
CA HIS A 240 22.34 -21.74 -3.78
C HIS A 240 21.66 -21.18 -2.52
N VAL A 241 20.35 -21.35 -2.39
CA VAL A 241 19.63 -21.02 -1.17
C VAL A 241 19.77 -22.25 -0.27
N LYS A 242 20.44 -22.14 0.89
CA LYS A 242 20.57 -23.20 1.94
C LYS A 242 19.23 -23.71 2.51
N TYR A 243 18.11 -23.37 1.89
CA TYR A 243 16.76 -23.53 2.40
C TYR A 243 16.06 -24.57 1.55
N ASP A 244 15.07 -25.25 2.12
CA ASP A 244 14.24 -26.22 1.40
C ASP A 244 13.53 -25.54 0.21
N PRO A 245 13.89 -25.89 -1.04
CA PRO A 245 13.27 -25.31 -2.23
C PRO A 245 11.76 -25.56 -2.27
N GLY A 246 11.28 -26.67 -1.68
CA GLY A 246 9.87 -27.03 -1.67
C GLY A 246 9.00 -26.07 -0.87
N ILE A 247 9.57 -25.35 0.10
CA ILE A 247 8.84 -24.40 0.94
C ILE A 247 8.70 -23.04 0.27
N PHE A 248 9.70 -22.63 -0.53
CA PHE A 248 9.86 -21.24 -0.96
C PHE A 248 9.92 -21.01 -2.48
N ALA A 249 10.08 -22.05 -3.29
CA ALA A 249 10.06 -21.91 -4.75
C ALA A 249 8.66 -21.57 -5.30
N HIS A 250 7.61 -21.98 -4.59
CA HIS A 250 6.21 -21.81 -5.02
C HIS A 250 5.36 -21.31 -3.85
N GLY A 251 5.52 -20.03 -3.53
CA GLY A 251 4.83 -19.36 -2.43
C GLY A 251 3.31 -19.50 -2.54
N LYS A 252 2.66 -19.82 -1.42
CA LYS A 252 1.21 -20.10 -1.33
C LYS A 252 0.32 -18.90 -1.69
N TRP A 253 0.89 -17.72 -1.80
CA TRP A 253 0.24 -16.46 -2.13
C TRP A 253 0.78 -15.84 -3.44
N ALA A 254 1.61 -16.55 -4.20
CA ALA A 254 2.18 -16.05 -5.46
C ALA A 254 1.09 -15.50 -6.40
N GLY A 255 1.18 -14.23 -6.81
CA GLY A 255 0.19 -13.60 -7.68
C GLY A 255 -1.20 -13.37 -7.07
N HIS A 256 -1.34 -13.46 -5.75
CA HIS A 256 -2.56 -13.06 -5.05
C HIS A 256 -2.67 -11.54 -4.93
N ARG A 257 -3.84 -11.06 -4.50
CA ARG A 257 -4.14 -9.65 -4.28
C ARG A 257 -3.85 -9.22 -2.84
N PHE A 258 -3.20 -8.08 -2.66
CA PHE A 258 -2.78 -7.61 -1.34
C PHE A 258 -3.03 -6.13 -1.10
N ASP A 259 -3.31 -5.78 0.13
CA ASP A 259 -3.25 -4.41 0.62
C ASP A 259 -2.79 -4.38 2.09
N ILE A 260 -2.47 -3.18 2.57
CA ILE A 260 -2.13 -2.91 3.96
C ILE A 260 -3.12 -1.87 4.47
N VAL A 261 -3.87 -2.24 5.51
CA VAL A 261 -4.97 -1.43 6.05
C VAL A 261 -4.86 -1.34 7.57
N PRO A 262 -5.51 -0.37 8.20
CA PRO A 262 -5.65 -0.36 9.67
C PRO A 262 -6.37 -1.63 10.17
N GLU A 263 -6.02 -2.11 11.35
CA GLU A 263 -6.59 -3.31 11.97
C GLU A 263 -8.12 -3.24 12.08
N GLU A 264 -8.64 -2.08 12.45
CA GLU A 264 -10.08 -1.83 12.55
C GLU A 264 -10.80 -1.97 11.20
N GLN A 265 -10.04 -1.99 10.09
CA GLN A 265 -10.56 -2.13 8.74
C GLN A 265 -10.33 -3.51 8.11
N VAL A 266 -9.82 -4.49 8.86
CA VAL A 266 -9.52 -5.85 8.36
C VAL A 266 -10.70 -6.45 7.58
N LYS A 267 -11.92 -6.26 8.06
CA LYS A 267 -13.13 -6.88 7.50
C LYS A 267 -13.72 -6.14 6.31
N TYR A 268 -13.34 -4.89 6.07
CA TYR A 268 -13.95 -4.09 5.01
C TYR A 268 -13.19 -4.24 3.71
N VAL A 269 -13.91 -4.50 2.63
CA VAL A 269 -13.34 -4.59 1.27
C VAL A 269 -14.15 -3.75 0.30
N ILE A 270 -13.49 -3.33 -0.78
CA ILE A 270 -14.14 -2.62 -1.89
C ILE A 270 -14.71 -3.68 -2.83
N GLY A 271 -16.03 -3.71 -2.95
CA GLY A 271 -16.77 -4.58 -3.88
C GLY A 271 -16.53 -4.20 -5.34
N GLN A 272 -17.01 -5.05 -6.26
CA GLN A 272 -16.87 -4.81 -7.70
C GLN A 272 -17.63 -3.56 -8.19
N ASP A 273 -18.65 -3.16 -7.45
CA ASP A 273 -19.45 -1.95 -7.66
C ASP A 273 -18.81 -0.70 -7.03
N GLY A 274 -17.64 -0.84 -6.39
CA GLY A 274 -16.94 0.23 -5.68
C GLY A 274 -17.46 0.49 -4.28
N ASN A 275 -18.50 -0.22 -3.82
CA ASN A 275 -19.05 -0.04 -2.49
C ASN A 275 -18.23 -0.80 -1.44
N VAL A 276 -18.14 -0.23 -0.24
CA VAL A 276 -17.49 -0.90 0.88
C VAL A 276 -18.46 -1.93 1.48
N VAL A 277 -18.01 -3.18 1.57
CA VAL A 277 -18.76 -4.27 2.19
C VAL A 277 -17.95 -4.89 3.33
N GLU A 278 -18.64 -5.32 4.38
CA GLU A 278 -18.03 -6.16 5.41
C GLU A 278 -18.01 -7.61 4.95
N GLU A 279 -16.84 -8.23 4.98
CA GLU A 279 -16.67 -9.64 4.70
C GLU A 279 -16.22 -10.40 5.95
N GLU A 280 -16.87 -11.53 6.19
CA GLU A 280 -16.49 -12.47 7.24
C GLU A 280 -15.47 -13.51 6.75
N GLY A 281 -14.93 -14.28 7.71
CA GLY A 281 -14.03 -15.40 7.45
C GLY A 281 -12.54 -15.04 7.40
N TRP A 282 -12.17 -13.84 7.85
CA TRP A 282 -10.76 -13.44 7.94
C TRP A 282 -9.99 -14.28 8.95
N LYS A 283 -8.84 -14.80 8.52
CA LYS A 283 -7.97 -15.66 9.32
C LYS A 283 -6.65 -14.96 9.63
N ASP A 284 -6.34 -14.83 10.91
CA ASP A 284 -5.01 -14.43 11.36
C ASP A 284 -4.00 -15.54 11.08
N VAL A 285 -2.98 -15.24 10.28
CA VAL A 285 -1.86 -16.14 9.97
C VAL A 285 -0.52 -15.66 10.51
N THR A 286 -0.52 -14.65 11.38
CA THR A 286 0.69 -14.00 11.93
C THR A 286 1.65 -15.02 12.54
N GLY A 287 1.15 -15.92 13.39
CA GLY A 287 1.96 -16.95 14.03
C GLY A 287 2.51 -18.01 13.07
N ALA A 288 1.76 -18.35 12.01
CA ALA A 288 2.24 -19.28 10.98
C ALA A 288 3.36 -18.64 10.15
N MET A 289 3.19 -17.38 9.74
CA MET A 289 4.22 -16.63 9.01
C MET A 289 5.46 -16.38 9.85
N ARG A 290 5.30 -16.12 11.16
CA ARG A 290 6.42 -16.00 12.10
C ARG A 290 7.26 -17.27 12.10
N LYS A 291 6.65 -18.45 12.17
CA LYS A 291 7.37 -19.73 12.09
C LYS A 291 8.12 -19.89 10.77
N GLU A 292 7.51 -19.53 9.64
CA GLU A 292 8.15 -19.58 8.31
C GLU A 292 9.39 -18.66 8.26
N LEU A 293 9.28 -17.44 8.80
CA LEU A 293 10.38 -16.47 8.88
C LEU A 293 11.48 -16.92 9.86
N ASP A 294 11.12 -17.52 10.99
CA ASP A 294 12.10 -18.01 11.97
C ASP A 294 12.89 -19.20 11.43
N ILE A 295 12.26 -20.06 10.63
CA ILE A 295 12.95 -21.13 9.89
C ILE A 295 13.99 -20.49 8.95
N MET A 296 13.60 -19.44 8.21
CA MET A 296 14.51 -18.74 7.32
C MET A 296 15.69 -18.09 8.05
N ALA A 297 15.43 -17.43 9.18
CA ALA A 297 16.45 -16.74 9.96
C ALA A 297 17.52 -17.70 10.52
N ARG A 298 17.13 -18.94 10.86
CA ARG A 298 18.02 -19.96 11.42
C ARG A 298 18.92 -20.63 10.37
N SER A 299 18.48 -20.68 9.11
CA SER A 299 19.27 -21.26 8.02
C SER A 299 20.43 -20.37 7.56
N ASP A 300 20.43 -19.09 7.91
CA ASP A 300 21.51 -18.14 7.59
C ASP A 300 22.60 -18.02 8.66
N THR A 301 22.39 -18.60 9.84
CA THR A 301 23.38 -18.61 10.94
C THR A 301 24.31 -19.82 10.87
N TRP A 302 25.05 -20.03 9.77
CA TRP A 302 26.25 -20.90 9.70
C TRP A 302 27.18 -20.49 8.56
#